data_AF-A0A7Z9NS11-F1
#
_entry.id   AF-A0A7Z9NS11-F1
#
_cell.length_a   1.000
_cell.length_b   1.000
_cell.length_c   1.000
_cell.angle_alpha   90.00
_cell.angle_beta   90.00
_cell.angle_gamma   90.00
#
_symmetry.space_group_name_H-M   'P 1'
#
loop_
_entity.id
_entity.type
_entity.pdbx_description
1 polymer ?
#
loop_
_entity_poly.entity_id
_entity_poly.type
_entity_poly.pdbx_seq_one_letter_code
_entity_poly.pdbx_strand_id
1 'polypeptide(L)'
;MFANIADLIYLNYGVLDTDSNGTVSPTETRTFTSLSTDNVSSSGGGTSLTPYSRYEVVAGSTSYISNDNLSSCVVYTDNYVVDPATGDGTCALLFAAGSVTEIRPIFKFDNMTDITGGGILTSRTDMVSELTSISTALDGDFSALGISSTNSLRTSLSAGLSKLDNGATAKNSATCTAVSLFDVIYLLVQDPADNSTSSSDLKSKNLLSLTDLTSSVDSSLNASVVSALSSLPMSKARLVYATDSPATTYTDSYEKAESSLYTAMKNIRSLGIETTVKGDGKVSFRELICIGEN
;
A
#
# COMPACT_ATOMS: atom_id res chain seq x y z
N MET A 1 -2.88 -33.48 16.68
CA MET A 1 -4.22 -34.03 17.01
C MET A 1 -5.06 -33.12 17.88
N PHE A 2 -5.00 -33.14 19.21
CA PHE A 2 -5.98 -32.35 20.01
C PHE A 2 -5.67 -30.86 20.13
N ALA A 3 -4.40 -30.44 20.01
CA ALA A 3 -4.01 -29.03 20.08
C ALA A 3 -4.67 -28.22 18.94
N ASN A 4 -4.51 -28.67 17.70
CA ASN A 4 -5.11 -28.03 16.52
C ASN A 4 -6.64 -27.91 16.61
N ILE A 5 -7.31 -28.92 17.19
CA ILE A 5 -8.76 -28.91 17.38
C ILE A 5 -9.15 -27.88 18.44
N ALA A 6 -8.40 -27.81 19.54
CA ALA A 6 -8.63 -26.83 20.61
C ALA A 6 -8.41 -25.39 20.12
N ASP A 7 -7.34 -25.15 19.36
CA ASP A 7 -7.04 -23.84 18.79
C ASP A 7 -8.12 -23.38 17.80
N LEU A 8 -8.60 -24.30 16.94
CA LEU A 8 -9.71 -24.02 16.04
C LEU A 8 -11.00 -23.64 16.78
N ILE A 9 -11.32 -24.35 17.86
CA ILE A 9 -12.51 -24.06 18.69
C ILE A 9 -12.34 -22.70 19.37
N TYR A 10 -11.17 -22.42 19.95
CA TYR A 10 -10.89 -21.15 20.60
C TYR A 10 -10.99 -19.97 19.63
N LEU A 11 -10.53 -20.13 18.38
CA LEU A 11 -10.62 -19.06 17.38
C LEU A 11 -12.06 -18.86 16.88
N ASN A 12 -12.80 -19.94 16.60
CA ASN A 12 -14.20 -19.82 16.17
C ASN A 12 -15.10 -19.23 17.27
N TYR A 13 -14.96 -19.70 18.51
CA TYR A 13 -15.90 -19.39 19.58
C TYR A 13 -15.39 -18.39 20.63
N GLY A 14 -14.08 -18.19 20.72
CA GLY A 14 -13.45 -17.26 21.66
C GLY A 14 -12.95 -15.97 21.00
N VAL A 15 -12.80 -15.96 19.68
CA VAL A 15 -12.32 -14.79 18.93
C VAL A 15 -13.33 -14.30 17.90
N LEU A 16 -13.81 -15.17 17.01
CA LEU A 16 -14.71 -14.77 15.91
C LEU A 16 -16.17 -14.59 16.37
N ASP A 17 -16.65 -15.43 17.29
CA ASP A 17 -17.98 -15.33 17.92
C ASP A 17 -17.90 -14.47 19.19
N THR A 18 -17.91 -13.16 19.00
CA THR A 18 -17.68 -12.18 20.07
C THR A 18 -18.88 -12.04 21.01
N ASP A 19 -20.09 -12.42 20.58
CA ASP A 19 -21.28 -12.44 21.44
C ASP A 19 -21.56 -13.82 22.06
N SER A 20 -20.74 -14.82 21.72
CA SER A 20 -20.78 -16.19 22.23
C SER A 20 -22.14 -16.89 22.01
N ASN A 21 -22.87 -16.53 20.96
CA ASN A 21 -24.18 -17.11 20.66
C ASN A 21 -24.08 -18.44 19.88
N GLY A 22 -22.87 -18.85 19.50
CA GLY A 22 -22.57 -20.06 18.74
C GLY A 22 -22.61 -19.87 17.22
N THR A 23 -22.82 -18.64 16.73
CA THR A 23 -22.96 -18.28 15.32
C THR A 23 -22.09 -17.07 15.00
N VAL A 24 -21.04 -17.27 14.20
CA VAL A 24 -20.23 -16.18 13.67
C VAL A 24 -21.02 -15.41 12.61
N SER A 25 -21.44 -14.20 12.93
CA SER A 25 -22.24 -13.35 12.06
C SER A 25 -21.38 -12.49 11.09
N PRO A 26 -21.99 -11.95 10.02
CA PRO A 26 -21.32 -10.98 9.15
C PRO A 26 -20.83 -9.71 9.89
N THR A 27 -21.47 -9.35 11.00
CA THR A 27 -21.06 -8.20 11.82
C THR A 27 -19.78 -8.49 12.56
N GLU A 28 -19.63 -9.69 13.11
CA GLU A 28 -18.47 -10.06 13.90
C GLU A 28 -17.25 -10.28 13.01
N THR A 29 -17.43 -10.93 11.85
CA THR A 29 -16.37 -11.04 10.85
C THR A 29 -15.92 -9.69 10.32
N ARG A 30 -16.84 -8.74 10.10
CA ARG A 30 -16.47 -7.35 9.73
C ARG A 30 -15.58 -6.69 10.75
N THR A 31 -15.78 -6.93 12.04
CA THR A 31 -14.88 -6.40 13.07
C THR A 31 -13.45 -6.80 12.79
N PHE A 32 -13.18 -7.98 12.21
CA PHE A 32 -11.84 -8.47 11.86
C PHE A 32 -11.33 -8.00 10.50
N THR A 33 -12.21 -7.78 9.53
CA THR A 33 -11.84 -7.59 8.13
C THR A 33 -12.03 -6.17 7.61
N SER A 34 -12.72 -5.30 8.35
CA SER A 34 -13.08 -3.97 7.86
C SER A 34 -11.89 -3.02 7.84
N LEU A 35 -11.69 -2.39 6.68
CA LEU A 35 -10.86 -1.20 6.52
C LEU A 35 -11.56 0.04 7.10
N SER A 36 -10.80 1.00 7.62
CA SER A 36 -11.30 2.35 7.92
C SER A 36 -11.30 3.18 6.63
N THR A 37 -12.41 3.12 5.88
CA THR A 37 -12.49 3.72 4.54
C THR A 37 -13.24 5.05 4.51
N ASP A 38 -13.43 5.70 5.65
CA ASP A 38 -14.13 6.99 5.69
C ASP A 38 -13.37 8.02 4.84
N ASN A 39 -14.07 8.57 3.83
CA ASN A 39 -13.53 9.47 2.81
C ASN A 39 -12.43 8.87 1.92
N VAL A 40 -12.19 7.55 1.97
CA VAL A 40 -11.22 6.86 1.11
C VAL A 40 -11.92 6.38 -0.17
N SER A 41 -11.32 6.62 -1.33
CA SER A 41 -11.89 6.20 -2.61
C SER A 41 -10.83 5.64 -3.56
N SER A 42 -11.27 4.90 -4.57
CA SER A 42 -10.45 4.46 -5.71
C SER A 42 -10.04 5.61 -6.65
N SER A 43 -10.21 6.86 -6.20
CA SER A 43 -9.88 8.09 -6.91
C SER A 43 -9.12 9.06 -5.98
N GLY A 44 -8.33 8.51 -5.05
CA GLY A 44 -7.38 9.28 -4.24
C GLY A 44 -7.99 9.89 -2.99
N GLY A 45 -9.27 9.63 -2.71
CA GLY A 45 -9.89 9.98 -1.45
C GLY A 45 -9.10 9.41 -0.27
N GLY A 46 -9.02 10.16 0.82
CA GLY A 46 -8.24 9.80 2.00
C GLY A 46 -6.74 10.07 1.84
N THR A 47 -6.32 10.70 0.75
CA THR A 47 -4.94 11.17 0.56
C THR A 47 -4.94 12.67 0.28
N SER A 48 -3.86 13.35 0.64
CA SER A 48 -3.62 14.74 0.26
C SER A 48 -2.39 14.79 -0.64
N LEU A 49 -2.62 14.49 -1.92
CA LEU A 49 -1.61 14.56 -2.98
C LEU A 49 -1.83 15.81 -3.81
N THR A 50 -0.78 16.61 -3.99
CA THR A 50 -0.87 17.83 -4.82
C THR A 50 0.40 18.04 -5.65
N PRO A 51 0.31 18.52 -6.91
CA PRO A 51 1.49 18.88 -7.68
C PRO A 51 2.34 19.94 -6.97
N TYR A 52 3.66 19.74 -6.89
CA TYR A 52 4.56 20.71 -6.26
C TYR A 52 5.00 21.82 -7.24
N SER A 53 4.64 21.75 -8.53
CA SER A 53 5.19 22.64 -9.57
C SER A 53 6.73 22.66 -9.58
N ARG A 54 7.33 21.52 -9.21
CA ARG A 54 8.76 21.26 -9.19
C ARG A 54 9.01 19.93 -9.89
N TYR A 55 10.18 19.81 -10.48
CA TYR A 55 10.56 18.68 -11.31
C TYR A 55 11.93 18.16 -10.93
N GLU A 56 12.08 16.84 -10.85
CA GLU A 56 13.39 16.22 -10.89
C GLU A 56 13.81 16.07 -12.36
N VAL A 57 14.90 16.73 -12.74
CA VAL A 57 15.52 16.66 -14.06
C VAL A 57 16.69 15.69 -13.98
N VAL A 58 16.64 14.61 -14.76
CA VAL A 58 17.69 13.59 -14.80
C VAL A 58 18.57 13.82 -16.03
N ALA A 59 19.86 14.02 -15.81
CA ALA A 59 20.86 14.16 -16.87
C ALA A 59 22.06 13.25 -16.57
N GLY A 60 22.10 12.09 -17.23
CA GLY A 60 23.09 11.05 -16.94
C GLY A 60 22.93 10.49 -15.53
N SER A 61 23.99 10.54 -14.72
CA SER A 61 23.98 10.11 -13.31
C SER A 61 23.62 11.20 -12.32
N THR A 62 23.34 12.42 -12.80
CA THR A 62 23.05 13.57 -11.95
C THR A 62 21.57 13.93 -12.05
N SER A 63 20.95 14.13 -10.89
CA SER A 63 19.60 14.65 -10.78
C SER A 63 19.65 16.10 -10.30
N TYR A 64 18.68 16.90 -10.75
CA TYR A 64 18.51 18.28 -10.36
C TYR A 64 17.06 18.51 -9.95
N ILE A 65 16.82 19.38 -8.97
CA ILE A 65 15.49 19.90 -8.67
C ILE A 65 15.33 21.23 -9.39
N SER A 66 14.26 21.35 -10.17
CA SER A 66 13.97 22.53 -10.96
C SER A 66 12.55 23.03 -10.73
N ASN A 67 12.34 24.32 -11.02
CA ASN A 67 11.02 24.89 -11.14
C ASN A 67 10.32 24.43 -12.45
N ASP A 68 9.11 24.90 -12.65
CA ASP A 68 8.21 24.48 -13.73
C ASP A 68 8.67 24.87 -15.14
N ASN A 69 9.51 25.89 -15.28
CA ASN A 69 10.00 26.39 -16.56
C ASN A 69 11.52 26.17 -16.77
N LEU A 70 12.16 25.36 -15.92
CA LEU A 70 13.60 25.10 -15.92
C LEU A 70 14.52 26.32 -15.72
N SER A 71 13.98 27.48 -15.37
CA SER A 71 14.78 28.70 -15.19
C SER A 71 15.65 28.67 -13.95
N SER A 72 15.31 27.80 -12.98
CA SER A 72 16.03 27.65 -11.73
C SER A 72 16.24 26.17 -11.41
N CYS A 73 17.48 25.81 -11.12
CA CYS A 73 17.95 24.43 -11.08
C CYS A 73 19.00 24.26 -9.99
N VAL A 74 18.84 23.27 -9.12
CA VAL A 74 19.81 22.95 -8.07
C VAL A 74 20.14 21.46 -8.14
N VAL A 75 21.40 21.12 -7.93
CA VAL A 75 21.84 19.72 -7.89
C VAL A 75 21.17 18.98 -6.73
N TYR A 76 20.57 17.83 -7.02
CA TYR A 76 20.01 16.94 -6.03
C TYR A 76 21.07 15.87 -5.67
N THR A 77 21.84 16.12 -4.60
CA THR A 77 22.92 15.22 -4.17
C THR A 77 22.47 14.20 -3.13
N ASP A 78 21.78 14.67 -2.09
CA ASP A 78 21.39 13.89 -0.91
C ASP A 78 19.88 14.04 -0.63
N ASN A 79 19.48 14.29 0.62
CA ASN A 79 18.08 14.46 1.00
C ASN A 79 17.43 15.66 0.30
N TYR A 80 16.12 15.56 0.08
CA TYR A 80 15.29 16.61 -0.46
C TYR A 80 15.10 17.70 0.59
N VAL A 81 16.02 18.66 0.57
CA VAL A 81 15.97 19.90 1.37
C VAL A 81 16.02 21.15 0.48
N VAL A 82 15.89 20.94 -0.83
CA VAL A 82 16.35 21.88 -1.85
C VAL A 82 15.19 22.72 -2.36
N ASP A 83 15.31 24.05 -2.23
CA ASP A 83 14.44 25.01 -2.91
C ASP A 83 15.08 25.40 -4.25
N PRO A 84 14.48 25.06 -5.41
CA PRO A 84 15.02 25.42 -6.70
C PRO A 84 15.18 26.93 -6.87
N ALA A 85 14.47 27.78 -6.12
CA ALA A 85 14.61 29.24 -6.17
C ALA A 85 16.03 29.75 -5.86
N THR A 86 16.88 28.93 -5.23
CA THR A 86 18.28 29.24 -4.94
C THR A 86 19.25 28.85 -6.06
N GLY A 87 18.74 28.23 -7.12
CA GLY A 87 19.51 27.64 -8.21
C GLY A 87 19.83 28.58 -9.38
N ASP A 88 20.30 27.97 -10.47
CA ASP A 88 20.69 28.65 -11.70
C ASP A 88 20.00 28.06 -12.95
N GLY A 89 20.37 28.53 -14.15
CA GLY A 89 19.80 28.07 -15.42
C GLY A 89 20.34 26.74 -15.96
N THR A 90 21.06 25.94 -15.14
CA THR A 90 21.72 24.71 -15.61
C THR A 90 20.76 23.74 -16.30
N CYS A 91 19.56 23.55 -15.75
CA CYS A 91 18.57 22.62 -16.31
C CYS A 91 18.14 23.03 -17.73
N ALA A 92 17.95 24.32 -17.99
CA ALA A 92 17.62 24.81 -19.33
C ALA A 92 18.75 24.59 -20.34
N LEU A 93 20.02 24.75 -19.93
CA LEU A 93 21.18 24.47 -20.77
C LEU A 93 21.30 22.97 -21.08
N LEU A 94 21.11 22.11 -20.07
CA LEU A 94 21.12 20.65 -20.25
C LEU A 94 20.00 20.20 -21.18
N PHE A 95 18.81 20.80 -21.06
CA PHE A 95 17.68 20.54 -21.94
C PHE A 95 18.02 20.93 -23.38
N ALA A 96 18.53 22.14 -23.60
CA ALA A 96 18.92 22.62 -24.94
C ALA A 96 20.05 21.80 -25.57
N ALA A 97 20.95 21.24 -24.75
CA ALA A 97 22.02 20.36 -25.20
C ALA A 97 21.56 18.92 -25.51
N GLY A 98 20.30 18.56 -25.20
CA GLY A 98 19.79 17.19 -25.35
C GLY A 98 20.34 16.21 -24.30
N SER A 99 20.88 16.70 -23.19
CA SER A 99 21.48 15.88 -22.13
C SER A 99 20.47 15.36 -21.11
N VAL A 100 19.25 15.91 -21.10
CA VAL A 100 18.16 15.48 -20.20
C VAL A 100 17.54 14.19 -20.73
N THR A 101 17.57 13.15 -19.92
CA THR A 101 17.06 11.82 -20.29
C THR A 101 15.66 11.56 -19.77
N GLU A 102 15.26 12.19 -18.65
CA GLU A 102 13.96 11.99 -18.02
C GLU A 102 13.58 13.23 -17.21
N ILE A 103 12.28 13.53 -17.17
CA ILE A 103 11.70 14.49 -16.23
C ILE A 103 10.69 13.77 -15.37
N ARG A 104 10.75 14.01 -14.06
CA ARG A 104 9.83 13.44 -13.08
C ARG A 104 9.13 14.56 -12.32
N PRO A 105 7.80 14.75 -12.48
CA PRO A 105 7.07 15.69 -11.64
C PRO A 105 7.13 15.28 -10.17
N ILE A 106 7.23 16.29 -9.30
CA ILE A 106 7.24 16.09 -7.85
C ILE A 106 5.84 16.38 -7.31
N PHE A 107 5.32 15.46 -6.50
CA PHE A 107 4.05 15.61 -5.79
C PHE A 107 4.29 15.69 -4.29
N LYS A 108 3.58 16.64 -3.66
CA LYS A 108 3.51 16.80 -2.21
C LYS A 108 2.52 15.78 -1.67
N PHE A 109 2.97 14.97 -0.72
CA PHE A 109 2.13 14.02 -0.01
C PHE A 109 1.99 14.51 1.43
N ASP A 110 0.86 15.18 1.71
CA ASP A 110 0.67 15.92 2.95
C ASP A 110 0.01 15.06 4.04
N ASN A 111 -0.86 14.13 3.64
CA ASN A 111 -1.63 13.31 4.55
C ASN A 111 -2.13 12.03 3.89
N MET A 112 -2.37 11.00 4.69
CA MET A 112 -2.99 9.74 4.30
C MET A 112 -3.84 9.20 5.45
N THR A 113 -5.08 8.80 5.17
CA THR A 113 -5.93 8.09 6.12
C THR A 113 -5.33 6.72 6.42
N ASP A 114 -5.17 6.40 7.71
CA ASP A 114 -4.81 5.06 8.14
C ASP A 114 -6.01 4.11 8.01
N ILE A 115 -6.10 3.45 6.86
CA ILE A 115 -7.16 2.48 6.57
C ILE A 115 -7.07 1.20 7.42
N THR A 116 -5.97 1.01 8.15
CA THR A 116 -5.73 -0.20 8.94
C THR A 116 -6.36 -0.16 10.33
N GLY A 117 -6.96 0.98 10.71
CA GLY A 117 -7.51 1.18 12.05
C GLY A 117 -6.44 1.18 13.14
N GLY A 118 -5.23 1.70 12.84
CA GLY A 118 -4.13 1.79 13.81
C GLY A 118 -3.24 0.55 13.86
N GLY A 119 -3.09 -0.18 12.76
CA GLY A 119 -2.25 -1.38 12.66
C GLY A 119 -2.87 -2.65 13.24
N ILE A 120 -4.12 -2.60 13.71
CA ILE A 120 -4.84 -3.75 14.29
C ILE A 120 -4.98 -4.88 13.27
N LEU A 121 -5.07 -4.54 11.98
CA LEU A 121 -5.20 -5.51 10.90
C LEU A 121 -3.97 -6.43 10.73
N THR A 122 -2.76 -5.99 11.11
CA THR A 122 -1.56 -6.84 11.05
C THR A 122 -1.68 -8.00 12.03
N SER A 123 -2.00 -7.72 13.30
CA SER A 123 -2.23 -8.75 14.32
C SER A 123 -3.35 -9.73 13.95
N ARG A 124 -4.35 -9.26 13.19
CA ARG A 124 -5.45 -10.10 12.71
C ARG A 124 -5.04 -10.98 11.52
N THR A 125 -4.16 -10.49 10.66
CA THR A 125 -3.61 -11.28 9.55
C THR A 125 -2.78 -12.44 10.10
N ASP A 126 -1.91 -12.18 11.08
CA ASP A 126 -1.12 -13.23 11.75
C ASP A 126 -2.02 -14.31 12.36
N MET A 127 -3.05 -13.88 13.10
CA MET A 127 -4.01 -14.79 13.73
C MET A 127 -4.77 -15.65 12.71
N VAL A 128 -5.21 -15.08 11.58
CA VAL A 128 -5.95 -15.81 10.54
C VAL A 128 -5.03 -16.72 9.72
N SER A 129 -3.76 -16.34 9.54
CA SER A 129 -2.74 -17.19 8.94
C SER A 129 -2.46 -18.43 9.81
N GLU A 130 -2.28 -18.24 11.12
CA GLU A 130 -2.15 -19.34 12.08
C GLU A 130 -3.37 -20.26 12.06
N LEU A 131 -4.58 -19.69 12.04
CA LEU A 131 -5.83 -20.46 11.93
C LEU A 131 -5.86 -21.35 10.69
N THR A 132 -5.47 -20.80 9.54
CA THR A 132 -5.52 -21.51 8.26
C THR A 132 -4.48 -22.63 8.20
N SER A 133 -3.29 -22.38 8.75
CA SER A 133 -2.23 -23.37 8.91
C SER A 133 -2.66 -24.52 9.82
N ILE A 134 -3.15 -24.20 11.02
CA ILE A 134 -3.68 -25.17 11.99
C ILE A 134 -4.79 -26.00 11.34
N SER A 135 -5.69 -25.35 10.62
CA SER A 135 -6.83 -26.02 10.02
C SER A 135 -6.49 -26.86 8.79
N THR A 136 -5.41 -26.54 8.08
CA THR A 136 -4.87 -27.41 7.03
C THR A 136 -4.25 -28.67 7.65
N ALA A 137 -3.53 -28.51 8.78
CA ALA A 137 -3.01 -29.64 9.54
C ALA A 137 -4.11 -30.53 10.13
N LEU A 138 -5.29 -29.98 10.43
CA LEU A 138 -6.45 -30.75 10.92
C LEU A 138 -6.95 -31.81 9.94
N ASP A 139 -6.75 -31.66 8.63
CA ASP A 139 -7.15 -32.68 7.67
C ASP A 139 -6.43 -34.02 7.90
N GLY A 140 -5.14 -33.93 8.26
CA GLY A 140 -4.33 -35.06 8.70
C GLY A 140 -4.80 -35.64 10.03
N ASP A 141 -5.10 -34.78 11.00
CA ASP A 141 -5.61 -35.20 12.32
C ASP A 141 -6.98 -35.90 12.21
N PHE A 142 -7.89 -35.40 11.39
CA PHE A 142 -9.18 -36.04 11.12
C PHE A 142 -9.02 -37.38 10.44
N SER A 143 -8.10 -37.48 9.48
CA SER A 143 -7.80 -38.74 8.80
C SER A 143 -7.21 -39.78 9.78
N ALA A 144 -6.33 -39.35 10.70
CA ALA A 144 -5.79 -40.21 11.76
C ALA A 144 -6.86 -40.66 12.77
N LEU A 145 -7.86 -39.82 13.04
CA LEU A 145 -9.02 -40.13 13.88
C LEU A 145 -10.08 -41.00 13.15
N GLY A 146 -9.89 -41.32 11.87
CA GLY A 146 -10.87 -42.06 11.08
C GLY A 146 -12.13 -41.26 10.74
N ILE A 147 -12.08 -39.93 10.85
CA ILE A 147 -13.18 -39.03 10.49
C ILE A 147 -13.14 -38.81 8.97
N SER A 148 -14.16 -39.33 8.28
CA SER A 148 -14.24 -39.25 6.82
C SER A 148 -14.33 -37.81 6.32
N SER A 149 -13.89 -37.57 5.09
CA SER A 149 -14.05 -36.28 4.40
C SER A 149 -15.51 -35.88 4.20
N THR A 150 -16.43 -36.85 4.18
CA THR A 150 -17.88 -36.64 4.10
C THR A 150 -18.52 -36.34 5.45
N ASN A 151 -17.76 -36.33 6.55
CA ASN A 151 -18.26 -35.94 7.85
C ASN A 151 -18.69 -34.47 7.81
N SER A 152 -19.83 -34.15 8.44
CA SER A 152 -20.40 -32.80 8.44
C SER A 152 -19.46 -31.77 9.05
N LEU A 153 -18.71 -32.12 10.10
CA LEU A 153 -17.72 -31.24 10.73
C LEU A 153 -16.59 -30.89 9.75
N ARG A 154 -16.03 -31.91 9.08
CA ARG A 154 -14.93 -31.73 8.12
C ARG A 154 -15.38 -30.95 6.88
N THR A 155 -16.60 -31.19 6.41
CA THR A 155 -17.19 -30.45 5.28
C THR A 155 -17.42 -28.98 5.62
N SER A 156 -18.04 -28.69 6.77
CA SER A 156 -18.30 -27.31 7.21
C SER A 156 -16.99 -26.54 7.45
N LEU A 157 -16.00 -27.19 8.07
CA LEU A 157 -14.69 -26.57 8.28
C LEU A 157 -13.99 -26.25 6.96
N SER A 158 -13.91 -27.24 6.04
CA SER A 158 -13.29 -27.05 4.73
C SER A 158 -13.96 -25.92 3.95
N ALA A 159 -15.29 -25.83 4.02
CA ALA A 159 -16.04 -24.74 3.40
C ALA A 159 -15.72 -23.37 4.03
N GLY A 160 -15.63 -23.28 5.35
CA GLY A 160 -15.24 -22.06 6.06
C GLY A 160 -13.83 -21.58 5.69
N LEU A 161 -12.85 -22.48 5.69
CA LEU A 161 -11.46 -22.17 5.32
C LEU A 161 -11.34 -21.68 3.88
N SER A 162 -12.08 -22.27 2.95
CA SER A 162 -12.05 -21.86 1.54
C SER A 162 -12.53 -20.43 1.30
N LYS A 163 -13.20 -19.81 2.29
CA LYS A 163 -13.56 -18.40 2.28
C LYS A 163 -12.48 -17.49 2.86
N LEU A 164 -11.64 -18.00 3.77
CA LEU A 164 -10.50 -17.28 4.33
C LEU A 164 -9.36 -17.25 3.31
N ASP A 165 -8.99 -18.42 2.79
CA ASP A 165 -8.02 -18.62 1.73
C ASP A 165 -8.72 -18.55 0.36
N ASN A 166 -9.10 -17.33 0.00
CA ASN A 166 -9.92 -17.05 -1.18
C ASN A 166 -9.12 -16.53 -2.39
N GLY A 167 -7.80 -16.39 -2.28
CA GLY A 167 -6.94 -15.86 -3.34
C GLY A 167 -7.15 -14.37 -3.65
N ALA A 168 -7.78 -13.61 -2.76
CA ALA A 168 -8.21 -12.22 -2.95
C ALA A 168 -9.19 -12.06 -4.13
N THR A 169 -10.07 -13.04 -4.31
CA THR A 169 -11.11 -13.03 -5.35
C THR A 169 -12.49 -13.05 -4.72
N ALA A 170 -13.41 -12.25 -5.25
CA ALA A 170 -14.83 -12.30 -4.90
C ALA A 170 -15.50 -13.56 -5.45
N LYS A 171 -16.74 -13.83 -5.04
CA LYS A 171 -17.53 -15.01 -5.43
C LYS A 171 -17.62 -15.27 -6.95
N ASN A 172 -17.58 -14.22 -7.77
CA ASN A 172 -17.60 -14.29 -9.23
C ASN A 172 -16.20 -14.33 -9.88
N SER A 173 -15.16 -14.60 -9.09
CA SER A 173 -13.74 -14.57 -9.49
C SER A 173 -13.24 -13.19 -9.95
N ALA A 174 -13.96 -12.11 -9.64
CA ALA A 174 -13.45 -10.75 -9.81
C ALA A 174 -12.53 -10.36 -8.64
N THR A 175 -11.69 -9.34 -8.80
CA THR A 175 -11.00 -8.71 -7.67
C THR A 175 -12.02 -8.07 -6.74
N CYS A 176 -11.89 -8.31 -5.45
CA CYS A 176 -12.75 -7.70 -4.44
C CYS A 176 -12.51 -6.18 -4.33
N THR A 177 -13.58 -5.48 -3.97
CA THR A 177 -13.60 -4.00 -3.91
C THR A 177 -12.62 -3.47 -2.87
N ALA A 178 -12.57 -4.11 -1.70
CA ALA A 178 -11.65 -3.73 -0.63
C ALA A 178 -10.17 -3.88 -1.04
N VAL A 179 -9.84 -4.94 -1.80
CA VAL A 179 -8.48 -5.17 -2.32
C VAL A 179 -8.10 -4.11 -3.34
N SER A 180 -9.03 -3.75 -4.22
CA SER A 180 -8.79 -2.68 -5.21
C SER A 180 -8.51 -1.33 -4.52
N LEU A 181 -9.23 -1.01 -3.44
CA LEU A 181 -8.99 0.18 -2.65
C LEU A 181 -7.62 0.14 -1.94
N PHE A 182 -7.31 -0.98 -1.30
CA PHE A 182 -6.02 -1.17 -0.62
C PHE A 182 -4.85 -1.02 -1.58
N ASP A 183 -4.94 -1.62 -2.76
CA ASP A 183 -3.87 -1.57 -3.76
C ASP A 183 -3.56 -0.13 -4.21
N VAL A 184 -4.59 0.70 -4.40
CA VAL A 184 -4.42 2.12 -4.73
C VAL A 184 -3.64 2.88 -3.64
N ILE A 185 -3.96 2.64 -2.37
CA ILE A 185 -3.27 3.30 -1.26
C ILE A 185 -1.86 2.72 -1.07
N TYR A 186 -1.70 1.40 -1.22
CA TYR A 186 -0.41 0.74 -1.08
C TYR A 186 0.59 1.21 -2.14
N LEU A 187 0.14 1.48 -3.38
CA LEU A 187 0.98 2.05 -4.43
C LEU A 187 1.76 3.27 -3.93
N LEU A 188 1.14 4.15 -3.14
CA LEU A 188 1.76 5.37 -2.62
C LEU A 188 2.88 5.13 -1.58
N VAL A 189 2.95 3.94 -1.01
CA VAL A 189 3.86 3.59 0.08
C VAL A 189 4.75 2.38 -0.23
N GLN A 190 4.76 1.92 -1.48
CA GLN A 190 5.46 0.70 -1.89
C GLN A 190 6.98 0.80 -1.77
N ASP A 191 7.57 1.90 -2.23
CA ASP A 191 9.03 2.06 -2.26
C ASP A 191 9.53 3.42 -1.73
N PRO A 192 9.17 3.80 -0.48
CA PRO A 192 9.66 5.03 0.12
C PRO A 192 11.13 4.92 0.50
N ALA A 193 11.85 6.04 0.48
CA ALA A 193 13.17 6.15 1.07
C ALA A 193 13.02 6.20 2.59
N ASP A 194 13.85 5.43 3.27
CA ASP A 194 13.87 5.28 4.72
C ASP A 194 15.27 5.53 5.29
N ASN A 195 15.43 5.38 6.60
CA ASN A 195 16.72 5.58 7.27
C ASN A 195 17.79 4.55 6.87
N SER A 196 17.42 3.48 6.16
CA SER A 196 18.37 2.49 5.61
C SER A 196 18.80 2.80 4.18
N THR A 197 18.13 3.75 3.52
CA THR A 197 18.41 4.13 2.13
C THR A 197 19.71 4.92 2.05
N SER A 198 20.65 4.46 1.22
CA SER A 198 21.92 5.14 0.98
C SER A 198 21.72 6.42 0.13
N SER A 199 22.66 7.36 0.19
CA SER A 199 22.61 8.56 -0.66
C SER A 199 22.64 8.23 -2.16
N SER A 200 23.31 7.14 -2.56
CA SER A 200 23.31 6.65 -3.94
C SER A 200 21.96 6.04 -4.37
N ASP A 201 21.20 5.47 -3.44
CA ASP A 201 19.95 4.76 -3.75
C ASP A 201 18.71 5.65 -3.58
N LEU A 202 18.81 6.76 -2.87
CA LEU A 202 17.71 7.70 -2.58
C LEU A 202 16.99 8.18 -3.86
N LYS A 203 17.73 8.37 -4.95
CA LYS A 203 17.18 8.75 -6.27
C LYS A 203 16.35 7.66 -6.93
N SER A 204 16.51 6.40 -6.53
CA SER A 204 15.70 5.28 -7.01
C SER A 204 14.41 5.08 -6.21
N LYS A 205 14.31 5.69 -5.02
CA LYS A 205 13.18 5.61 -4.10
C LYS A 205 12.18 6.74 -4.29
N ASN A 206 10.99 6.60 -3.70
CA ASN A 206 9.84 7.51 -3.79
C ASN A 206 9.32 7.71 -5.21
N LEU A 207 9.62 6.76 -6.11
CA LEU A 207 9.24 6.84 -7.51
C LEU A 207 7.98 6.00 -7.76
N LEU A 208 7.03 6.59 -8.47
CA LEU A 208 5.79 5.94 -8.89
C LEU A 208 5.61 6.07 -10.39
N SER A 209 4.88 5.15 -11.00
CA SER A 209 4.39 5.32 -12.37
C SER A 209 3.48 6.55 -12.42
N LEU A 210 3.78 7.51 -13.30
CA LEU A 210 2.91 8.67 -13.50
C LEU A 210 1.54 8.25 -14.04
N THR A 211 1.52 7.20 -14.85
CA THR A 211 0.27 6.59 -15.33
C THR A 211 -0.54 6.06 -14.15
N ASP A 212 0.05 5.26 -13.26
CA ASP A 212 -0.70 4.66 -12.15
C ASP A 212 -1.21 5.74 -11.19
N LEU A 213 -0.41 6.79 -10.96
CA LEU A 213 -0.81 7.93 -10.15
C LEU A 213 -2.02 8.68 -10.75
N THR A 214 -2.06 8.85 -12.07
CA THR A 214 -3.14 9.60 -12.75
C THR A 214 -4.35 8.75 -13.12
N SER A 215 -4.17 7.45 -13.38
CA SER A 215 -5.26 6.55 -13.76
C SER A 215 -5.91 5.87 -12.57
N SER A 216 -5.12 5.54 -11.54
CA SER A 216 -5.54 4.66 -10.45
C SER A 216 -5.65 5.40 -9.13
N VAL A 217 -4.80 6.39 -8.89
CA VAL A 217 -4.88 7.21 -7.68
C VAL A 217 -5.81 8.39 -7.91
N ASP A 218 -5.45 9.42 -8.67
CA ASP A 218 -6.35 10.55 -8.89
C ASP A 218 -6.10 11.22 -10.26
N SER A 219 -7.13 11.17 -11.12
CA SER A 219 -7.12 11.79 -12.46
C SER A 219 -7.02 13.31 -12.46
N SER A 220 -7.26 13.95 -11.32
CA SER A 220 -7.07 15.38 -11.14
C SER A 220 -5.60 15.76 -10.94
N LEU A 221 -4.74 14.79 -10.62
CA LEU A 221 -3.27 14.93 -10.48
C LEU A 221 -2.61 15.12 -11.85
N ASN A 222 -3.05 16.13 -12.58
CA ASN A 222 -2.31 16.61 -13.73
C ASN A 222 -1.13 17.41 -13.19
N ALA A 223 0.08 16.88 -13.37
CA ALA A 223 1.24 17.73 -13.34
C ALA A 223 1.03 18.78 -14.45
N SER A 224 0.84 20.04 -14.07
CA SER A 224 0.84 21.16 -15.02
C SER A 224 2.25 21.29 -15.58
N VAL A 225 2.58 20.45 -16.55
CA VAL A 225 3.84 20.47 -17.25
C VAL A 225 3.81 21.67 -18.16
N VAL A 226 4.71 22.64 -17.94
CA VAL A 226 4.90 23.73 -18.90
C VAL A 226 5.19 23.10 -20.26
N SER A 227 4.52 23.58 -21.31
CA SER A 227 4.58 23.00 -22.66
C SER A 227 6.00 22.68 -23.16
N ALA A 228 6.99 23.43 -22.70
CA ALA A 228 8.42 23.22 -22.97
C ALA A 228 8.97 21.84 -22.53
N LEU A 229 8.35 21.17 -21.55
CA LEU A 229 8.79 19.88 -21.01
C LEU A 229 8.03 18.69 -21.60
N SER A 230 6.99 18.94 -22.40
CA SER A 230 6.14 17.90 -22.99
C SER A 230 6.85 16.99 -24.01
N SER A 231 8.02 17.41 -24.51
CA SER A 231 8.83 16.63 -25.46
C SER A 231 9.74 15.59 -24.83
N LEU A 232 9.83 15.55 -23.49
CA LEU A 232 10.67 14.59 -22.76
C LEU A 232 9.85 13.45 -22.16
N PRO A 233 10.43 12.25 -22.01
CA PRO A 233 9.73 11.14 -21.39
C PRO A 233 9.42 11.46 -19.92
N MET A 234 8.14 11.34 -19.57
CA MET A 234 7.60 11.50 -18.21
C MET A 234 6.85 10.23 -17.83
N SER A 235 7.59 9.19 -17.47
CA SER A 235 7.03 7.91 -17.05
C SER A 235 6.87 7.79 -15.53
N LYS A 236 7.66 8.55 -14.77
CA LYS A 236 7.72 8.45 -13.31
C LYS A 236 7.42 9.78 -12.63
N ALA A 237 6.81 9.71 -11.46
CA ALA A 237 6.60 10.81 -10.53
C ALA A 237 7.40 10.57 -9.25
N ARG A 238 7.86 11.63 -8.58
CA ARG A 238 8.50 11.56 -7.27
C ARG A 238 7.55 12.06 -6.18
N LEU A 239 7.47 11.33 -5.08
CA LEU A 239 6.81 11.80 -3.86
C LEU A 239 7.79 12.48 -2.91
N VAL A 240 7.30 13.54 -2.26
CA VAL A 240 7.91 14.13 -1.07
C VAL A 240 6.86 14.25 0.03
N TYR A 241 7.25 13.97 1.26
CA TYR A 241 6.38 13.84 2.42
C TYR A 241 6.40 15.12 3.24
N ALA A 242 5.23 15.59 3.68
CA ALA A 242 5.16 16.70 4.63
C ALA A 242 5.83 16.32 5.95
N THR A 243 6.55 17.25 6.55
CA THR A 243 7.21 17.06 7.85
C THR A 243 6.41 17.62 9.03
N ASP A 244 5.36 18.37 8.73
CA ASP A 244 4.53 19.12 9.68
C ASP A 244 3.08 19.21 9.19
N SER A 245 2.16 19.59 10.10
CA SER A 245 0.73 19.78 9.79
C SER A 245 0.22 21.08 10.45
N PRO A 246 -0.22 22.09 9.68
CA PRO A 246 -0.26 22.13 8.22
C PRO A 246 1.16 22.11 7.61
N ALA A 247 1.29 21.50 6.43
CA ALA A 247 2.58 21.29 5.78
C ALA A 247 3.23 22.62 5.35
N THR A 248 4.44 22.87 5.83
CA THR A 248 5.29 23.98 5.39
C THR A 248 6.61 23.50 4.81
N THR A 249 7.09 22.33 5.22
CA THR A 249 8.32 21.73 4.71
C THR A 249 8.12 20.27 4.30
N TYR A 250 9.01 19.81 3.43
CA TYR A 250 8.92 18.50 2.80
C TYR A 250 10.26 17.77 2.86
N THR A 251 10.18 16.46 2.90
CA THR A 251 11.33 15.56 2.90
C THR A 251 11.09 14.39 1.94
N ASP A 252 12.15 13.75 1.49
CA ASP A 252 12.11 12.48 0.78
C ASP A 252 12.26 11.28 1.72
N SER A 253 12.46 11.48 3.02
CA SER A 253 12.55 10.39 4.00
C SER A 253 11.20 10.17 4.68
N TYR A 254 10.59 9.00 4.48
CA TYR A 254 9.28 8.72 5.08
C TYR A 254 9.35 8.66 6.62
N GLU A 255 10.48 8.25 7.20
CA GLU A 255 10.70 8.23 8.65
C GLU A 255 10.72 9.65 9.27
N LYS A 256 10.88 10.68 8.43
CA LYS A 256 10.85 12.09 8.85
C LYS A 256 9.53 12.78 8.48
N ALA A 257 8.57 12.05 7.93
CA ALA A 257 7.24 12.57 7.67
C ALA A 257 6.54 12.98 8.98
N GLU A 258 5.55 13.84 8.86
CA GLU A 258 4.66 14.21 9.95
C GLU A 258 4.06 12.94 10.60
N SER A 259 3.87 12.99 11.92
CA SER A 259 3.53 11.82 12.75
C SER A 259 2.35 10.98 12.25
N SER A 260 1.27 11.61 11.78
CA SER A 260 0.07 10.92 11.32
C SER A 260 0.32 10.24 9.97
N LEU A 261 0.96 10.95 9.04
CA LEU A 261 1.36 10.42 7.74
C LEU A 261 2.34 9.26 7.91
N TYR A 262 3.38 9.41 8.73
CA TYR A 262 4.34 8.36 9.04
C TYR A 262 3.66 7.10 9.56
N THR A 263 2.76 7.26 10.55
CA THR A 263 2.05 6.13 11.18
C THR A 263 1.18 5.40 10.15
N ALA A 264 0.41 6.13 9.35
CA ALA A 264 -0.42 5.54 8.31
C ALA A 264 0.43 4.78 7.28
N MET A 265 1.52 5.39 6.79
CA MET A 265 2.43 4.75 5.83
C MET A 265 3.06 3.49 6.42
N LYS A 266 3.56 3.56 7.65
CA LYS A 266 4.17 2.43 8.35
C LYS A 266 3.18 1.27 8.51
N ASN A 267 1.95 1.57 8.92
CA ASN A 267 0.92 0.56 9.13
C ASN A 267 0.57 -0.14 7.82
N ILE A 268 0.33 0.61 6.73
CA ILE A 268 0.02 0.03 5.41
C ILE A 268 1.19 -0.79 4.87
N ARG A 269 2.44 -0.30 5.02
CA ARG A 269 3.63 -1.04 4.59
C ARG A 269 3.81 -2.34 5.34
N SER A 270 3.45 -2.39 6.63
CA SER A 270 3.57 -3.59 7.44
C SER A 270 2.69 -4.75 6.96
N LEU A 271 1.65 -4.46 6.18
CA LEU A 271 0.73 -5.47 5.64
C LEU A 271 1.27 -6.18 4.41
N GLY A 272 2.26 -5.59 3.73
CA GLY A 272 2.86 -6.14 2.51
C GLY A 272 1.90 -6.28 1.32
N ILE A 273 2.48 -6.55 0.14
CA ILE A 273 1.76 -7.16 -0.98
C ILE A 273 2.31 -8.59 -1.10
N GLU A 274 1.70 -9.51 -0.37
CA GLU A 274 1.96 -10.93 -0.62
C GLU A 274 1.19 -11.38 -1.88
N THR A 275 1.80 -12.28 -2.64
CA THR A 275 1.11 -12.95 -3.73
C THR A 275 0.03 -13.85 -3.15
N THR A 276 -1.22 -13.64 -3.55
CA THR A 276 -2.36 -14.41 -3.05
C THR A 276 -2.59 -15.63 -3.93
N VAL A 277 -2.70 -16.80 -3.33
CA VAL A 277 -2.94 -18.06 -4.06
C VAL A 277 -4.03 -18.82 -3.33
N LYS A 278 -5.17 -18.97 -4.00
CA LYS A 278 -6.31 -19.69 -3.44
C LYS A 278 -5.96 -21.14 -3.11
N GLY A 279 -6.22 -21.55 -1.88
CA GLY A 279 -6.07 -22.90 -1.36
C GLY A 279 -4.62 -23.28 -1.04
N ASP A 280 -3.71 -22.32 -0.86
CA ASP A 280 -2.32 -22.59 -0.50
C ASP A 280 -2.08 -22.78 1.01
N GLY A 281 -3.12 -22.57 1.83
CA GLY A 281 -3.09 -22.72 3.28
C GLY A 281 -2.54 -21.51 4.02
N LYS A 282 -2.29 -20.39 3.34
CA LYS A 282 -1.89 -19.11 3.91
C LYS A 282 -2.99 -18.08 3.68
N VAL A 283 -3.13 -17.15 4.61
CA VAL A 283 -4.06 -16.03 4.44
C VAL A 283 -3.29 -14.73 4.52
N SER A 284 -3.22 -14.07 3.38
CA SER A 284 -2.68 -12.72 3.26
C SER A 284 -3.68 -11.66 3.73
N PHE A 285 -3.20 -10.44 3.93
CA PHE A 285 -4.06 -9.30 4.24
C PHE A 285 -5.13 -9.05 3.16
N ARG A 286 -4.76 -9.20 1.88
CA ARG A 286 -5.67 -9.03 0.75
C ARG A 286 -6.82 -10.04 0.78
N GLU A 287 -6.54 -11.28 1.17
CA GLU A 287 -7.56 -12.30 1.34
C GLU A 287 -8.48 -12.02 2.53
N LEU A 288 -7.91 -11.55 3.64
CA LEU A 288 -8.66 -11.18 4.84
C LEU A 288 -9.72 -10.11 4.55
N ILE A 289 -9.35 -9.02 3.88
CA ILE A 289 -10.29 -7.93 3.54
C ILE A 289 -11.30 -8.33 2.45
N CYS A 290 -11.07 -9.46 1.77
CA CYS A 290 -11.93 -10.00 0.72
C CYS A 290 -13.02 -10.96 1.22
N ILE A 291 -12.97 -11.38 2.49
CA ILE A 291 -13.88 -12.39 3.07
C ILE A 291 -15.36 -12.00 2.89
N GLY A 292 -15.68 -10.71 3.05
CA GLY A 292 -17.06 -10.22 2.95
C GLY A 292 -17.69 -10.34 1.55
N GLU A 293 -16.88 -10.57 0.52
CA GLU A 293 -17.30 -10.67 -0.89
C GLU A 293 -17.29 -12.14 -1.41
N ASN A 294 -17.09 -13.13 -0.53
CA ASN A 294 -17.06 -14.59 -0.81
C ASN A 294 -18.24 -15.40 -0.23
#